data_AF-A0A1A2RHX7-F1
#
_entry.id   AF-A0A1A2RHX7-F1
#
_cell.length_a   1.000
_cell.length_b   1.000
_cell.length_c   1.000
_cell.angle_alpha   90.00
_cell.angle_beta   90.00
_cell.angle_gamma   90.00
#
_symmetry.space_group_name_H-M   'P 1'
#
loop_
_entity.id
_entity.type
_entity.pdbx_description
1 polymer ?
#
loop_
_entity_poly.entity_id
_entity_poly.type
_entity_poly.pdbx_seq_one_letter_code
_entity_poly.pdbx_strand_id
1 'polypeptide(L)'
;MLGSPASSMPTDDVDAPTPCWSDQIAVTASPTEGAAGHRGLILMFSLAGGAEPCTLTGFAGVDSGAGGPLIHAKPTLRGYMGGLPADVDVPPTVILSISTRGQAIVEGIAVDSAGNPCPTYTDLAINPPGTTNVVIVSATIDACALQVHPITAV
;
A
#
# COMPACT_ATOMS: atom_id res chain seq x y z
N MET A 1 -6.92 -5.48 -61.66
CA MET A 1 -6.44 -5.59 -60.26
C MET A 1 -6.43 -4.19 -59.67
N LEU A 2 -7.32 -3.90 -58.73
CA LEU A 2 -7.34 -2.64 -57.99
C LEU A 2 -7.35 -3.02 -56.50
N GLY A 3 -6.24 -2.73 -55.81
CA GLY A 3 -6.04 -3.07 -54.40
C GLY A 3 -6.80 -2.12 -53.48
N SER A 4 -7.47 -2.68 -52.48
CA SER A 4 -8.16 -1.94 -51.41
C SER A 4 -7.15 -1.18 -50.53
N PRO A 5 -7.49 0.03 -50.02
CA PRO A 5 -6.68 0.67 -49.01
C PRO A 5 -6.86 -0.04 -47.67
N ALA A 6 -5.76 -0.46 -47.05
CA ALA A 6 -5.76 -0.92 -45.67
C ALA A 6 -6.02 0.29 -44.75
N SER A 7 -7.09 0.25 -43.98
CA SER A 7 -7.28 1.17 -42.86
C SER A 7 -6.43 0.67 -41.69
N SER A 8 -5.56 1.54 -41.18
CA SER A 8 -4.86 1.34 -39.90
C SER A 8 -5.87 1.43 -38.76
N MET A 9 -6.02 0.36 -37.98
CA MET A 9 -6.73 0.41 -36.70
C MET A 9 -5.88 1.18 -35.67
N PRO A 10 -6.50 1.81 -34.65
CA PRO A 10 -5.75 2.37 -33.53
C PRO A 10 -4.99 1.24 -32.85
N THR A 11 -3.72 1.48 -32.54
CA THR A 11 -2.99 0.61 -31.62
C THR A 11 -3.64 0.79 -30.25
N ASP A 12 -4.42 -0.20 -29.80
CA ASP A 12 -4.72 -0.36 -28.38
C ASP A 12 -3.38 -0.31 -27.61
N ASP A 13 -3.37 0.31 -26.43
CA ASP A 13 -2.29 0.25 -25.45
C ASP A 13 -2.08 -1.20 -24.98
N VAL A 14 -1.51 -2.05 -25.84
CA VAL A 14 -1.35 -3.50 -25.60
C VAL A 14 -0.19 -3.81 -24.65
N ASP A 15 0.58 -2.82 -24.20
CA ASP A 15 1.85 -3.03 -23.48
C ASP A 15 1.88 -2.49 -22.03
N ALA A 16 0.77 -1.96 -21.52
CA ALA A 16 0.69 -1.53 -20.12
C ALA A 16 0.24 -2.69 -19.21
N PRO A 17 0.98 -3.04 -18.14
CA PRO A 17 0.56 -4.11 -17.23
C PRO A 17 -0.80 -3.82 -16.60
N THR A 18 -1.68 -4.81 -16.59
CA THR A 18 -3.03 -4.69 -16.04
C THR A 18 -2.99 -4.45 -14.53
N PRO A 19 -4.04 -3.86 -13.92
CA PRO A 19 -4.15 -3.79 -12.46
C PRO A 19 -4.01 -5.16 -11.81
N CYS A 20 -3.35 -5.20 -10.65
CA CYS A 20 -3.15 -6.44 -9.91
C CYS A 20 -4.48 -6.98 -9.36
N TRP A 21 -4.62 -8.30 -9.44
CA TRP A 21 -5.71 -9.05 -8.83
C TRP A 21 -5.30 -9.48 -7.43
N SER A 22 -6.30 -9.72 -6.59
CA SER A 22 -6.09 -9.94 -5.16
C SER A 22 -5.13 -11.09 -4.81
N ASP A 23 -5.15 -12.19 -5.57
CA ASP A 23 -4.33 -13.39 -5.38
C ASP A 23 -2.91 -13.27 -5.94
N GLN A 24 -2.64 -12.21 -6.70
CA GLN A 24 -1.32 -11.93 -7.28
C GLN A 24 -0.39 -11.17 -6.33
N ILE A 25 -0.86 -10.77 -5.14
CA ILE A 25 -0.13 -9.87 -4.26
C ILE A 25 0.19 -10.57 -2.94
N ALA A 26 1.48 -10.67 -2.63
CA ALA A 26 1.96 -10.97 -1.30
C ALA A 26 2.25 -9.67 -0.54
N VAL A 27 1.91 -9.65 0.75
CA VAL A 27 2.14 -8.50 1.63
C VAL A 27 2.96 -8.93 2.84
N THR A 28 4.01 -8.18 3.17
CA THR A 28 4.76 -8.32 4.42
C THR A 28 4.91 -6.97 5.11
N ALA A 29 5.31 -6.97 6.39
CA ALA A 29 5.58 -5.76 7.14
C ALA A 29 7.01 -5.77 7.68
N SER A 30 7.64 -4.59 7.72
CA SER A 30 8.87 -4.38 8.49
C SER A 30 8.57 -4.38 10.00
N PRO A 31 9.61 -4.50 10.84
CA PRO A 31 9.50 -4.07 12.24
C PRO A 31 9.06 -2.61 12.34
N THR A 32 8.41 -2.28 13.45
CA THR A 32 7.98 -0.90 13.74
C THR A 32 9.13 -0.07 14.26
N GLU A 33 9.24 1.14 13.72
CA GLU A 33 10.15 2.19 14.16
C GLU A 33 9.35 3.31 14.82
N GLY A 34 10.02 4.18 15.57
CA GLY A 34 9.33 5.26 16.28
C GLY A 34 10.19 6.50 16.47
N ALA A 35 9.55 7.66 16.34
CA ALA A 35 10.17 8.97 16.55
C ALA A 35 9.10 10.00 16.93
N ALA A 36 9.42 10.88 17.89
CA ALA A 36 8.55 11.97 18.37
C ALA A 36 7.09 11.57 18.69
N GLY A 37 6.86 10.37 19.22
CA GLY A 37 5.51 9.86 19.54
C GLY A 37 4.79 9.19 18.36
N HIS A 38 5.36 9.24 17.16
CA HIS A 38 4.90 8.48 16.02
C HIS A 38 5.48 7.05 16.05
N ARG A 39 4.76 6.15 15.40
CA ARG A 39 5.18 4.79 15.06
C ARG A 39 5.04 4.64 13.56
N GLY A 40 5.96 3.94 12.93
CA GLY A 40 5.87 3.66 11.50
C GLY A 40 6.36 2.26 11.18
N LEU A 41 5.71 1.63 10.22
CA LEU A 41 6.19 0.42 9.58
C LEU A 41 6.00 0.50 8.08
N ILE A 42 6.77 -0.29 7.35
CA ILE A 42 6.69 -0.39 5.90
C ILE A 42 5.95 -1.68 5.55
N LEU A 43 4.84 -1.53 4.85
CA LEU A 43 4.20 -2.62 4.12
C LEU A 43 4.93 -2.80 2.80
N MET A 44 5.36 -4.03 2.52
CA MET A 44 5.98 -4.42 1.26
C MET A 44 4.99 -5.25 0.45
N PHE A 45 4.78 -4.85 -0.80
CA PHE A 45 3.91 -5.50 -1.77
C PHE A 45 4.76 -6.11 -2.88
N SER A 46 4.60 -7.40 -3.11
CA SER A 46 5.32 -8.11 -4.18
C SER A 46 4.37 -9.04 -4.93
N LEU A 47 4.77 -9.46 -6.12
CA LEU A 47 4.07 -10.54 -6.80
C LEU A 47 4.09 -11.82 -5.96
N ALA A 48 2.93 -12.46 -5.80
CA ALA A 48 2.86 -13.84 -5.35
C ALA A 48 3.54 -14.74 -6.39
N GLY A 49 4.14 -15.84 -5.95
CA GLY A 49 4.99 -16.67 -6.81
C GLY A 49 4.25 -17.15 -8.08
N GLY A 50 4.80 -16.82 -9.25
CA GLY A 50 4.26 -17.21 -10.56
C GLY A 50 3.21 -16.27 -11.14
N ALA A 51 2.90 -15.14 -10.50
CA ALA A 51 2.05 -14.12 -11.09
C ALA A 51 2.78 -13.31 -12.18
N GLU A 52 2.03 -12.87 -13.19
CA GLU A 52 2.51 -11.95 -14.21
C GLU A 52 2.62 -10.51 -13.65
N PRO A 53 3.47 -9.65 -14.24
CA PRO A 53 3.55 -8.25 -13.86
C PRO A 53 2.20 -7.54 -13.92
N CYS A 54 1.95 -6.69 -12.92
CA CYS A 54 0.68 -5.98 -12.76
C CYS A 54 0.89 -4.63 -12.07
N THR A 55 -0.12 -3.76 -12.09
CA THR A 55 -0.05 -2.42 -11.51
C THR A 55 -0.81 -2.26 -10.19
N LEU A 56 -0.23 -1.51 -9.27
CA LEU A 56 -0.87 -0.99 -8.06
C LEU A 56 -0.81 0.53 -8.04
N THR A 57 -1.88 1.19 -7.62
CA THR A 57 -1.94 2.65 -7.52
C THR A 57 -2.76 3.05 -6.30
N GLY A 58 -2.36 4.12 -5.62
CA GLY A 58 -3.13 4.68 -4.50
C GLY A 58 -2.72 4.12 -3.15
N PHE A 59 -3.72 3.82 -2.31
CA PHE A 59 -3.53 3.48 -0.89
C PHE A 59 -4.02 2.06 -0.62
N ALA A 60 -3.33 1.35 0.27
CA ALA A 60 -3.87 0.13 0.85
C ALA A 60 -4.96 0.49 1.87
N GLY A 61 -6.00 -0.33 1.98
CA GLY A 61 -6.83 -0.36 3.18
C GLY A 61 -6.02 -1.00 4.31
N VAL A 62 -6.03 -0.38 5.49
CA VAL A 62 -5.31 -0.89 6.66
C VAL A 62 -6.20 -0.74 7.88
N ASP A 63 -6.51 -1.87 8.50
CA ASP A 63 -7.25 -1.94 9.75
C ASP A 63 -6.37 -2.58 10.82
N SER A 64 -6.54 -2.14 12.07
CA SER A 64 -5.85 -2.77 13.19
C SER A 64 -6.39 -4.16 13.47
N GLY A 65 -5.49 -5.06 13.87
CA GLY A 65 -5.81 -6.39 14.34
C GLY A 65 -6.09 -6.49 15.83
N ALA A 66 -5.65 -7.59 16.44
CA ALA A 66 -5.79 -7.79 17.89
C ALA A 66 -4.93 -6.81 18.68
N GLY A 67 -5.41 -6.41 19.87
CA GLY A 67 -4.66 -5.56 20.82
C GLY A 67 -5.46 -4.40 21.42
N GLY A 68 -6.52 -3.96 20.73
CA GLY A 68 -7.36 -2.86 21.16
C GLY A 68 -8.66 -2.78 20.38
N PRO A 69 -9.42 -1.67 20.50
CA PRO A 69 -10.55 -1.38 19.62
C PRO A 69 -10.12 -1.35 18.15
N LEU A 70 -11.01 -1.74 17.25
CA LEU A 70 -10.75 -1.63 15.81
C LEU A 70 -10.54 -0.16 15.42
N ILE A 71 -9.40 0.13 14.81
CA ILE A 71 -9.08 1.42 14.19
C ILE A 71 -8.76 1.25 12.71
N HIS A 72 -9.24 2.19 11.92
CA HIS A 72 -9.08 2.22 10.47
C HIS A 72 -8.05 3.29 10.09
N ALA A 73 -7.09 2.94 9.25
CA ALA A 73 -6.10 3.90 8.78
C ALA A 73 -6.74 4.91 7.84
N LYS A 74 -6.45 6.20 8.08
CA LYS A 74 -6.82 7.28 7.17
C LYS A 74 -5.81 7.38 6.02
N PRO A 75 -6.24 7.38 4.75
CA PRO A 75 -5.37 7.71 3.63
C PRO A 75 -4.84 9.14 3.75
N THR A 76 -3.52 9.32 3.73
CA THR A 76 -2.87 10.64 3.72
C THR A 76 -1.68 10.59 2.77
N LEU A 77 -1.50 11.60 1.91
CA LEU A 77 -0.38 11.62 0.96
C LEU A 77 0.98 11.57 1.68
N ARG A 78 1.04 12.13 2.89
CA ARG A 78 2.25 12.38 3.68
C ARG A 78 1.92 12.37 5.17
N GLY A 79 2.93 12.11 5.98
CA GLY A 79 2.90 12.08 7.44
C GLY A 79 4.30 12.29 8.02
N TYR A 80 4.43 12.14 9.34
CA TYR A 80 5.71 12.29 10.01
C TYR A 80 6.70 11.18 9.60
N MET A 81 6.20 9.96 9.41
CA MET A 81 6.98 8.78 9.05
C MET A 81 7.29 8.71 7.55
N GLY A 82 6.72 9.61 6.72
CA GLY A 82 7.07 9.75 5.30
C GLY A 82 5.85 9.90 4.40
N GLY A 83 5.83 9.15 3.30
CA GLY A 83 4.84 9.25 2.23
C GLY A 83 5.44 9.88 0.97
N LEU A 84 4.62 10.57 0.19
CA LEU A 84 5.06 11.18 -1.06
C LEU A 84 5.98 12.40 -0.84
N PRO A 85 6.87 12.70 -1.80
CA PRO A 85 7.59 13.97 -1.83
C PRO A 85 6.64 15.19 -1.75
N ALA A 86 7.16 16.31 -1.24
CA ALA A 86 6.38 17.51 -0.96
C ALA A 86 5.69 18.13 -2.19
N ASP A 87 6.23 17.88 -3.38
CA ASP A 87 5.77 18.40 -4.67
C ASP A 87 4.92 17.39 -5.47
N VAL A 88 4.66 16.20 -4.92
CA VAL A 88 3.89 15.14 -5.60
C VAL A 88 2.57 14.90 -4.88
N ASP A 89 1.47 15.39 -5.44
CA ASP A 89 0.11 15.25 -4.85
C ASP A 89 -0.73 14.13 -5.49
N VAL A 90 -0.19 13.44 -6.50
CA VAL A 90 -0.85 12.32 -7.18
C VAL A 90 -0.11 11.03 -6.84
N PRO A 91 -0.77 10.03 -6.22
CA PRO A 91 -0.20 8.70 -6.03
C PRO A 91 0.34 8.12 -7.35
N PRO A 92 1.59 7.63 -7.39
CA PRO A 92 2.13 7.01 -8.57
C PRO A 92 1.50 5.64 -8.82
N THR A 93 1.60 5.17 -10.07
CA THR A 93 1.35 3.78 -10.42
C THR A 93 2.66 3.00 -10.30
N VAL A 94 2.62 1.93 -9.52
CA VAL A 94 3.73 1.00 -9.32
C VAL A 94 3.49 -0.25 -10.16
N ILE A 95 4.47 -0.64 -10.96
CA ILE A 95 4.47 -1.94 -11.65
C ILE A 95 5.14 -2.95 -10.71
N LEU A 96 4.39 -3.94 -10.24
CA LEU A 96 4.94 -5.09 -9.55
C LEU A 96 5.49 -6.07 -10.58
N SER A 97 6.72 -6.52 -10.35
CA SER A 97 7.40 -7.49 -11.21
C SER A 97 8.33 -8.37 -10.36
N ILE A 98 9.08 -9.27 -11.01
CA ILE A 98 10.12 -10.06 -10.34
C ILE A 98 11.23 -9.16 -9.77
N SER A 99 11.49 -8.01 -10.39
CA SER A 99 12.55 -7.07 -10.01
C SER A 99 12.07 -5.84 -9.26
N THR A 100 10.76 -5.59 -9.20
CA THR A 100 10.20 -4.35 -8.65
C THR A 100 9.11 -4.67 -7.64
N ARG A 101 9.21 -4.02 -6.48
CA ARG A 101 8.19 -4.14 -5.43
C ARG A 101 7.53 -2.79 -5.21
N GLY A 102 6.38 -2.83 -4.57
CA GLY A 102 5.74 -1.64 -4.03
C GLY A 102 5.95 -1.59 -2.53
N GLN A 103 5.98 -0.39 -1.97
CA GLN A 103 5.94 -0.21 -0.53
C GLN A 103 4.93 0.87 -0.16
N ALA A 104 4.33 0.77 1.02
CA ALA A 104 3.54 1.83 1.63
C ALA A 104 3.90 1.95 3.11
N ILE A 105 3.83 3.16 3.64
CA ILE A 105 4.10 3.41 5.06
C ILE A 105 2.77 3.46 5.81
N VAL A 106 2.70 2.73 6.92
CA VAL A 106 1.63 2.85 7.91
C VAL A 106 2.18 3.63 9.09
N GLU A 107 1.49 4.69 9.46
CA GLU A 107 1.89 5.58 10.55
C GLU A 107 0.84 5.57 11.67
N GLY A 108 1.30 5.44 12.91
CA GLY A 108 0.47 5.49 14.11
C GLY A 108 0.93 6.55 15.10
N ILE A 109 0.04 6.96 15.99
CA ILE A 109 0.35 7.82 17.14
C ILE A 109 0.33 6.97 18.40
N ALA A 110 1.45 6.92 19.13
CA ALA A 110 1.64 6.04 20.28
C ALA A 110 1.12 6.61 21.62
N VAL A 111 0.74 7.89 21.64
CA VAL A 111 0.18 8.55 22.83
C VAL A 111 -1.10 9.30 22.48
N ASP A 112 -2.11 9.23 23.33
CA ASP A 112 -3.36 9.97 23.12
C ASP A 112 -3.22 11.46 23.44
N SER A 113 -4.30 12.23 23.24
CA SER A 113 -4.32 13.67 23.52
C SER A 113 -4.18 14.02 25.01
N ALA A 114 -4.36 13.07 25.91
CA ALA A 114 -4.15 13.22 27.35
C ALA A 114 -2.74 12.76 27.79
N GLY A 115 -1.92 12.26 26.86
CA GLY A 115 -0.56 11.76 27.10
C GLY A 115 -0.50 10.31 27.58
N ASN A 116 -1.60 9.57 27.55
CA ASN A 116 -1.59 8.14 27.90
C ASN A 116 -1.05 7.31 26.74
N PRO A 117 -0.39 6.16 27.03
CA PRO A 117 0.02 5.23 25.98
C PRO A 117 -1.20 4.65 25.26
N CYS A 118 -1.07 4.50 23.94
CA CYS A 118 -2.07 3.85 23.12
C CYS A 118 -1.98 2.31 23.20
N PRO A 119 -3.05 1.59 22.80
CA PRO A 119 -3.00 0.13 22.68
C PRO A 119 -1.90 -0.34 21.72
N THR A 120 -1.32 -1.50 22.01
CA THR A 120 -0.39 -2.20 21.15
C THR A 120 -1.13 -3.25 20.35
N TYR A 121 -1.17 -3.12 19.03
CA TYR A 121 -1.71 -4.13 18.13
C TYR A 121 -0.65 -5.14 17.74
N THR A 122 -1.05 -6.37 17.43
CA THR A 122 -0.13 -7.49 17.08
C THR A 122 -0.18 -7.91 15.63
N ASP A 123 -1.17 -7.43 14.89
CA ASP A 123 -1.38 -7.69 13.49
C ASP A 123 -2.16 -6.54 12.85
N LEU A 124 -2.10 -6.49 11.52
CA LEU A 124 -2.86 -5.57 10.69
C LEU A 124 -3.60 -6.36 9.61
N ALA A 125 -4.83 -5.94 9.33
CA ALA A 125 -5.62 -6.43 8.22
C ALA A 125 -5.42 -5.49 7.02
N ILE A 126 -4.79 -6.01 5.96
CA ILE A 126 -4.36 -5.22 4.81
C ILE A 126 -5.19 -5.58 3.59
N ASN A 127 -5.83 -4.59 2.98
CA ASN A 127 -6.41 -4.70 1.65
C ASN A 127 -5.47 -3.99 0.66
N PRO A 128 -4.76 -4.71 -0.24
CA PRO A 128 -3.95 -4.06 -1.26
C PRO A 128 -4.76 -3.06 -2.12
N PRO A 129 -4.13 -2.03 -2.69
CA PRO A 129 -4.85 -1.01 -3.46
C PRO A 129 -5.65 -1.60 -4.62
N GLY A 130 -6.93 -1.24 -4.72
CA GLY A 130 -7.80 -1.66 -5.83
C GLY A 130 -8.25 -3.12 -5.81
N THR A 131 -7.96 -3.86 -4.74
CA THR A 131 -8.38 -5.26 -4.58
C THR A 131 -9.48 -5.41 -3.53
N THR A 132 -10.00 -6.62 -3.32
CA THR A 132 -11.04 -6.90 -2.31
C THR A 132 -10.63 -7.91 -1.24
N ASN A 133 -9.45 -8.55 -1.39
CA ASN A 133 -9.00 -9.51 -0.40
C ASN A 133 -8.27 -8.80 0.74
N VAL A 134 -8.51 -9.30 1.94
CA VAL A 134 -7.81 -8.87 3.14
C VAL A 134 -6.75 -9.91 3.49
N VAL A 135 -5.52 -9.44 3.69
CA VAL A 135 -4.37 -10.23 4.13
C VAL A 135 -4.04 -9.82 5.57
N ILE A 136 -3.99 -10.79 6.47
CA ILE A 136 -3.54 -10.53 7.85
C ILE A 136 -2.01 -10.59 7.89
N VAL A 137 -1.39 -9.51 8.35
CA VAL A 137 0.06 -9.38 8.46
C VAL A 137 0.42 -9.22 9.92
N SER A 138 1.24 -10.13 10.45
CA SER A 138 1.79 -9.99 11.81
C SER A 138 2.72 -8.78 11.87
N ALA A 139 2.36 -7.81 12.72
CA ALA A 139 3.12 -6.57 12.90
C ALA A 139 2.70 -5.92 14.23
N THR A 140 3.68 -5.52 15.04
CA THR A 140 3.39 -4.86 16.32
C THR A 140 3.41 -3.35 16.18
N ILE A 141 2.33 -2.63 16.53
CA ILE A 141 2.30 -1.16 16.48
C ILE A 141 1.47 -0.58 17.63
N ASP A 142 2.02 0.43 18.31
CA ASP A 142 1.27 1.22 19.30
C ASP A 142 0.51 2.33 18.56
N ALA A 143 -0.83 2.36 18.65
CA ALA A 143 -1.61 3.35 17.91
C ALA A 143 -2.96 3.69 18.56
N CYS A 144 -3.26 4.98 18.67
CA CYS A 144 -4.64 5.45 18.91
C CYS A 144 -5.35 5.82 17.61
N ALA A 145 -4.58 6.11 16.57
CA ALA A 145 -5.03 6.40 15.22
C ALA A 145 -3.98 5.89 14.24
N LEU A 146 -4.42 5.51 13.04
CA LEU A 146 -3.55 5.08 11.95
C LEU A 146 -3.71 5.98 10.73
N GLN A 147 -2.63 6.12 9.98
CA GLN A 147 -2.58 6.66 8.64
C GLN A 147 -1.89 5.66 7.72
N VAL A 148 -2.21 5.74 6.44
CA VAL A 148 -1.53 4.97 5.40
C VAL A 148 -1.18 5.92 4.26
N HIS A 149 0.06 5.82 3.79
CA HIS A 149 0.57 6.62 2.68
C HIS A 149 0.48 5.87 1.34
N PRO A 150 0.55 6.58 0.20
CA PRO A 150 0.45 5.95 -1.11
C PRO A 150 1.55 4.92 -1.33
N ILE A 151 1.25 3.92 -2.14
CA ILE A 151 2.23 2.96 -2.59
C ILE A 151 3.26 3.63 -3.51
N THR A 152 4.54 3.32 -3.32
CA THR A 152 5.66 3.76 -4.17
C THR A 152 6.54 2.58 -4.58
N ALA A 153 7.20 2.67 -5.72
CA ALA A 153 8.12 1.62 -6.18
C ALA A 153 9.42 1.61 -5.35
N VAL A 154 10.01 0.42 -5.19
CA VAL A 154 11.34 0.18 -4.61
C VAL A 154 12.11 -0.91 -5.34
#